data_AF-A0A973V325-F1
#
_entry.id   AF-A0A973V325-F1
#
_cell.length_a   1.000
_cell.length_b   1.000
_cell.length_c   1.000
_cell.angle_alpha   90.00
_cell.angle_beta   90.00
_cell.angle_gamma   90.00
#
_symmetry.space_group_name_H-M   'P 1'
#
loop_
_entity.id
_entity.type
_entity.pdbx_description
1 polymer ?
#
loop_
_entity_poly.entity_id
_entity_poly.type
_entity_poly.pdbx_seq_one_letter_code
_entity_poly.pdbx_strand_id
1 'polypeptide(L)'
;MPDRRAADVVRRAVDRAAEQVAAALPLVLTGDPLPDGDTPVHAARVACRRLRSALRAYRRLVDREWSDRMRAELRWLADLLGAARDAEVLRARLIRTAGTDLSDVDIAALDGALTLRWDTALRELTAALRSDRCRRLLDLVASGELPLRGRAARPAAKVMPALARRPWAKLAVAARDLRADDPDACWHRVRILTKRARYAMDAVAGEVPHARRLAKRLAQLQDHLGEQQDAVVAARTWEEISDVAPVTAGRLIERERAAARRSRARFPAVWLAAEHADVDHGGKAPTP
;
A
#
# COMPACT_ATOMS: atom_id res chain seq x y z
N MET A 1 18.03 25.02 -4.80
CA MET A 1 17.36 25.72 -5.92
C MET A 1 16.19 26.52 -5.37
N PRO A 2 16.32 27.84 -5.16
CA PRO A 2 15.34 28.60 -4.37
C PRO A 2 13.98 28.85 -5.05
N ASP A 3 13.82 28.53 -6.34
CA ASP A 3 12.70 29.05 -7.14
C ASP A 3 11.68 28.02 -7.64
N ARG A 4 11.79 26.76 -7.20
CA ARG A 4 10.84 25.73 -7.63
C ARG A 4 9.46 25.98 -7.01
N ARG A 5 8.42 26.09 -7.84
CA ARG A 5 7.05 26.24 -7.33
C ARG A 5 6.52 24.88 -6.88
N ALA A 6 5.61 24.89 -5.91
CA ALA A 6 4.97 23.66 -5.46
C ALA A 6 4.22 22.96 -6.62
N ALA A 7 3.67 23.74 -7.55
CA ALA A 7 3.06 23.26 -8.79
C ALA A 7 3.97 22.30 -9.58
N ASP A 8 5.25 22.64 -9.78
CA ASP A 8 6.18 21.85 -10.60
C ASP A 8 6.58 20.53 -9.94
N VAL A 9 6.54 20.49 -8.60
CA VAL A 9 6.78 19.25 -7.85
C VAL A 9 5.55 18.35 -7.95
N VAL A 10 4.35 18.92 -7.77
CA VAL A 10 3.09 18.18 -7.81
C VAL A 10 2.85 17.59 -9.19
N ARG A 11 3.01 18.38 -10.26
CA ARG A 11 2.82 17.92 -11.66
C ARG A 11 3.72 16.74 -11.97
N ARG A 12 5.04 16.91 -11.83
CA ARG A 12 6.01 15.82 -12.09
C ARG A 12 5.74 14.55 -11.29
N ALA A 13 5.29 14.66 -10.05
CA ALA A 13 4.97 13.51 -9.22
C ALA A 13 3.69 12.80 -9.65
N VAL A 14 2.68 13.55 -10.09
CA VAL A 14 1.41 13.00 -10.61
C VAL A 14 1.62 12.42 -12.01
N ASP A 15 2.29 13.14 -12.91
CA ASP A 15 2.56 12.72 -14.29
C ASP A 15 3.34 11.41 -14.31
N ARG A 16 4.44 11.31 -13.55
CA ARG A 16 5.20 10.05 -13.42
C ARG A 16 4.34 8.90 -12.90
N ALA A 17 3.45 9.16 -11.95
CA ALA A 17 2.59 8.12 -11.40
C ALA A 17 1.46 7.73 -12.38
N ALA A 18 0.99 8.67 -13.19
CA ALA A 18 0.05 8.47 -14.28
C ALA A 18 0.66 7.64 -15.41
N GLU A 19 1.88 7.97 -15.84
CA GLU A 19 2.67 7.18 -16.82
C GLU A 19 2.84 5.73 -16.34
N GLN A 20 3.16 5.51 -15.06
CA GLN A 20 3.25 4.17 -14.49
C GLN A 20 1.93 3.39 -14.55
N VAL A 21 0.79 4.06 -14.38
CA VAL A 21 -0.54 3.43 -14.50
C VAL A 21 -0.82 3.08 -15.95
N ALA A 22 -0.58 4.01 -16.88
CA ALA A 22 -0.80 3.80 -18.30
C ALA A 22 0.08 2.68 -18.87
N ALA A 23 1.32 2.54 -18.39
CA ALA A 23 2.22 1.48 -18.79
C ALA A 23 1.85 0.11 -18.17
N ALA A 24 1.43 0.07 -16.90
CA ALA A 24 1.23 -1.20 -16.19
C ALA A 24 -0.11 -1.87 -16.47
N LEU A 25 -1.19 -1.12 -16.70
CA LEU A 25 -2.53 -1.70 -16.87
C LEU A 25 -2.66 -2.59 -18.13
N PRO A 26 -2.13 -2.22 -19.31
CA PRO A 26 -2.19 -3.08 -20.49
C PRO A 26 -1.49 -4.43 -20.31
N LEU A 27 -0.40 -4.48 -19.52
CA LEU A 27 0.36 -5.71 -19.26
C LEU A 27 -0.48 -6.77 -18.51
N VAL A 28 -1.50 -6.35 -17.76
CA VAL A 28 -2.41 -7.28 -17.09
C VAL A 28 -3.23 -8.07 -18.12
N LEU A 29 -3.52 -7.49 -19.28
CA LEU A 29 -4.29 -8.16 -20.33
C LEU A 29 -3.44 -9.15 -21.14
N THR A 30 -2.12 -8.93 -21.23
CA THR A 30 -1.22 -9.87 -21.91
C THR A 30 -0.79 -11.00 -20.98
N GLY A 31 -0.69 -10.73 -19.68
CA GLY A 31 -0.35 -11.73 -18.66
C GLY A 31 1.12 -12.13 -18.66
N ASP A 32 1.96 -11.46 -19.44
CA ASP A 32 3.38 -11.80 -19.58
C ASP A 32 4.14 -11.56 -18.26
N PRO A 33 5.00 -12.50 -17.83
CA PRO A 33 5.88 -12.28 -16.69
C PRO A 33 6.76 -11.04 -16.88
N LEU A 34 6.96 -10.26 -15.82
CA LEU A 34 7.85 -9.10 -15.89
C LEU A 34 9.32 -9.54 -15.70
N PRO A 35 10.31 -8.79 -16.25
CA PRO A 35 11.73 -9.16 -16.20
C PRO A 35 12.29 -9.41 -14.79
N ASP A 36 11.72 -8.77 -13.77
CA ASP A 36 12.17 -8.86 -12.37
C ASP A 36 11.50 -10.02 -11.59
N GLY A 37 10.77 -10.90 -12.27
CA GLY A 37 9.97 -11.96 -11.63
C GLY A 37 8.70 -11.46 -10.94
N ASP A 38 8.33 -10.19 -11.17
CA ASP A 38 7.10 -9.58 -10.68
C ASP A 38 5.91 -9.88 -11.61
N THR A 39 4.68 -9.75 -11.11
CA THR A 39 3.48 -10.01 -11.91
C THR A 39 2.87 -8.72 -12.44
N PRO A 40 2.28 -8.70 -13.66
CA PRO A 40 1.59 -7.52 -14.17
C PRO A 40 0.53 -6.97 -13.21
N VAL A 41 -0.19 -7.87 -12.51
CA VAL A 41 -1.18 -7.51 -11.48
C VAL A 41 -0.51 -6.75 -10.34
N HIS A 42 0.64 -7.21 -9.84
CA HIS A 42 1.37 -6.50 -8.79
C HIS A 42 1.83 -5.12 -9.27
N ALA A 43 2.45 -5.02 -10.45
CA ALA A 43 2.94 -3.77 -11.01
C ALA A 43 1.80 -2.75 -11.19
N ALA A 44 0.68 -3.17 -11.77
CA ALA A 44 -0.52 -2.32 -11.92
C ALA A 44 -1.08 -1.87 -10.57
N ARG A 45 -1.18 -2.79 -9.59
CA ARG A 45 -1.62 -2.45 -8.22
C ARG A 45 -0.69 -1.41 -7.58
N VAL A 46 0.63 -1.56 -7.75
CA VAL A 46 1.63 -0.61 -7.23
C VAL A 46 1.45 0.76 -7.89
N ALA A 47 1.29 0.81 -9.21
CA ALA A 47 1.10 2.04 -9.97
C ALA A 47 -0.17 2.79 -9.53
N CYS A 48 -1.33 2.14 -9.51
CA CYS A 48 -2.59 2.75 -9.06
C CYS A 48 -2.49 3.25 -7.61
N ARG A 49 -1.87 2.48 -6.72
CA ARG A 49 -1.63 2.88 -5.32
C ARG A 49 -0.74 4.11 -5.21
N ARG A 50 0.33 4.19 -6.02
CA ARG A 50 1.25 5.34 -6.04
C ARG A 50 0.54 6.61 -6.48
N LEU A 51 -0.20 6.58 -7.59
CA LEU A 51 -0.96 7.74 -8.07
C LEU A 51 -2.01 8.20 -7.05
N ARG A 52 -2.77 7.27 -6.47
CA ARG A 52 -3.72 7.59 -5.38
C ARG A 52 -3.04 8.20 -4.16
N SER A 53 -1.82 7.79 -3.86
CA SER A 53 -1.08 8.29 -2.70
C SER A 53 -0.51 9.68 -2.97
N ALA A 54 0.01 9.93 -4.17
CA ALA A 54 0.44 11.25 -4.62
C ALA A 54 -0.71 12.26 -4.57
N LEU A 55 -1.86 11.93 -5.18
CA LEU A 55 -3.08 12.75 -5.10
C LEU A 55 -3.54 12.99 -3.65
N ARG A 56 -3.26 12.06 -2.73
CA ARG A 56 -3.54 12.23 -1.30
C ARG A 56 -2.63 13.26 -0.67
N ALA A 57 -1.33 13.09 -0.89
CA ALA A 57 -0.28 13.92 -0.29
C ALA A 57 -0.45 15.38 -0.72
N TYR A 58 -0.82 15.60 -1.99
CA TYR A 58 -0.99 16.92 -2.57
C TYR A 58 -2.45 17.44 -2.55
N ARG A 59 -3.36 16.84 -1.78
CA ARG A 59 -4.79 17.24 -1.74
C ARG A 59 -5.03 18.71 -1.36
N ARG A 60 -4.06 19.38 -0.74
CA ARG A 60 -4.12 20.81 -0.42
C ARG A 60 -3.71 21.72 -1.58
N LEU A 61 -3.11 21.16 -2.63
CA LEU A 61 -2.54 21.86 -3.78
C LEU A 61 -3.27 21.55 -5.09
N VAL A 62 -3.99 20.44 -5.14
CA VAL A 62 -4.85 20.03 -6.26
C VAL A 62 -6.30 20.34 -5.91
N ASP A 63 -7.13 20.61 -6.91
CA ASP A 63 -8.57 20.70 -6.71
C ASP A 63 -9.10 19.45 -6.02
N ARG A 64 -9.94 19.66 -4.99
CA ARG A 64 -10.37 18.59 -4.10
C ARG A 64 -11.40 17.71 -4.78
N GLU A 65 -12.32 18.31 -5.52
CA GLU A 65 -13.40 17.56 -6.14
C GLU A 65 -12.84 16.68 -7.26
N TRP A 66 -12.03 17.28 -8.13
CA TRP A 66 -11.31 16.56 -9.17
C TRP A 66 -10.43 15.45 -8.57
N SER A 67 -9.64 15.76 -7.54
CA SER A 67 -8.77 14.78 -6.88
C SER A 67 -9.58 13.65 -6.23
N ASP A 68 -10.70 13.94 -5.57
CA ASP A 68 -11.53 12.93 -4.92
C ASP A 68 -12.19 12.00 -5.96
N ARG A 69 -12.68 12.53 -7.10
CA ARG A 69 -13.17 11.72 -8.23
C ARG A 69 -12.07 10.80 -8.79
N MET A 70 -10.87 11.33 -9.05
CA MET A 70 -9.74 10.51 -9.55
C MET A 70 -9.35 9.39 -8.61
N ARG A 71 -9.30 9.70 -7.31
CA ARG A 71 -8.99 8.71 -6.29
C ARG A 71 -10.05 7.63 -6.17
N ALA A 72 -11.31 7.93 -6.49
CA ALA A 72 -12.42 6.98 -6.49
C ALA A 72 -12.32 6.01 -7.67
N GLU A 73 -12.03 6.49 -8.88
CA GLU A 73 -11.83 5.63 -10.05
C GLU A 73 -10.59 4.73 -9.88
N LEU A 74 -9.47 5.29 -9.42
CA LEU A 74 -8.30 4.48 -9.11
C LEU A 74 -8.54 3.53 -7.93
N ARG A 75 -9.48 3.84 -7.03
CA ARG A 75 -9.86 2.98 -5.90
C ARG A 75 -10.60 1.75 -6.41
N TRP A 76 -11.58 1.94 -7.29
CA TRP A 76 -12.29 0.86 -7.95
C TRP A 76 -11.33 -0.13 -8.62
N LEU A 77 -10.42 0.33 -9.48
CA LEU A 77 -9.41 -0.56 -10.09
C LEU A 77 -8.48 -1.20 -9.06
N ALA A 78 -8.01 -0.45 -8.07
CA ALA A 78 -7.09 -0.97 -7.07
C ALA A 78 -7.72 -2.04 -6.16
N ASP A 79 -9.05 -2.05 -6.00
CA ASP A 79 -9.75 -3.07 -5.24
C ASP A 79 -9.86 -4.37 -6.07
N LEU A 80 -10.10 -4.30 -7.38
CA LEU A 80 -10.07 -5.46 -8.29
C LEU A 80 -8.67 -6.08 -8.42
N LEU A 81 -7.66 -5.23 -8.68
CA LEU A 81 -6.23 -5.62 -8.61
C LEU A 81 -5.86 -6.16 -7.21
N GLY A 82 -6.59 -5.68 -6.20
CA GLY A 82 -6.50 -6.12 -4.81
C GLY A 82 -6.83 -7.60 -4.69
N ALA A 83 -8.05 -7.96 -5.08
CA ALA A 83 -8.59 -9.30 -4.99
C ALA A 83 -7.73 -10.34 -5.73
N ALA A 84 -7.25 -10.00 -6.94
CA ALA A 84 -6.32 -10.86 -7.67
C ALA A 84 -5.03 -11.05 -6.84
N ARG A 85 -4.29 -9.97 -6.57
CA ARG A 85 -3.00 -10.06 -5.86
C ARG A 85 -3.08 -10.74 -4.49
N ASP A 86 -4.21 -10.63 -3.79
CA ASP A 86 -4.37 -11.26 -2.49
C ASP A 86 -4.29 -12.80 -2.60
N ALA A 87 -4.85 -13.42 -3.65
CA ALA A 87 -4.72 -14.85 -3.88
C ALA A 87 -3.28 -15.28 -4.23
N GLU A 88 -2.55 -14.53 -5.06
CA GLU A 88 -1.11 -14.75 -5.32
C GLU A 88 -0.29 -14.76 -4.01
N VAL A 89 -0.53 -13.77 -3.14
CA VAL A 89 0.18 -13.65 -1.86
C VAL A 89 -0.18 -14.81 -0.92
N LEU A 90 -1.46 -15.21 -0.89
CA LEU A 90 -1.92 -16.33 -0.06
C LEU A 90 -1.32 -17.66 -0.52
N ARG A 91 -1.20 -17.91 -1.84
CA ARG A 91 -0.56 -19.13 -2.37
C ARG A 91 0.92 -19.20 -2.00
N ALA A 92 1.66 -18.10 -2.20
CA ALA A 92 3.06 -18.04 -1.79
C ALA A 92 3.23 -18.22 -0.26
N ARG A 93 2.27 -17.75 0.52
CA ARG A 93 2.26 -17.90 1.98
C ARG A 93 1.87 -19.31 2.42
N LEU A 94 0.94 -19.98 1.72
CA LEU A 94 0.57 -21.38 1.97
C LEU A 94 1.82 -22.26 1.96
N ILE A 95 2.59 -22.20 0.88
CA ILE A 95 3.82 -23.00 0.72
C ILE A 95 4.82 -22.69 1.82
N ARG A 96 5.01 -21.40 2.14
CA ARG A 96 5.94 -20.98 3.19
C ARG A 96 5.54 -21.46 4.59
N THR A 97 4.25 -21.37 4.92
CA THR A 97 3.71 -21.71 6.25
C THR A 97 3.53 -23.22 6.42
N ALA A 98 3.25 -23.95 5.34
CA ALA A 98 3.17 -25.40 5.34
C ALA A 98 4.50 -26.04 5.71
N GLY A 99 5.63 -25.50 5.23
CA GLY A 99 6.93 -26.10 5.46
C GLY A 99 7.00 -27.50 4.81
N THR A 100 7.67 -28.44 5.47
CA THR A 100 7.86 -29.81 4.96
C THR A 100 7.11 -30.88 5.76
N ASP A 101 6.30 -30.48 6.75
CA ASP A 101 5.71 -31.39 7.74
C ASP A 101 4.18 -31.56 7.61
N LEU A 102 3.56 -30.87 6.63
CA LEU A 102 2.14 -31.00 6.30
C LEU A 102 1.96 -31.84 5.03
N SER A 103 0.77 -32.43 4.88
CA SER A 103 0.42 -33.31 3.75
C SER A 103 0.44 -32.54 2.43
N ASP A 104 1.26 -32.98 1.47
CA ASP A 104 1.30 -32.39 0.12
C ASP A 104 -0.06 -32.44 -0.59
N VAL A 105 -0.86 -33.48 -0.33
CA VAL A 105 -2.22 -33.64 -0.87
C VAL A 105 -3.15 -32.55 -0.32
N ASP A 106 -3.10 -32.30 0.98
CA ASP A 106 -3.92 -31.28 1.63
C ASP A 106 -3.50 -29.87 1.17
N ILE A 107 -2.19 -29.64 1.03
CA ILE A 107 -1.66 -28.38 0.52
C ILE A 107 -2.09 -28.15 -0.94
N ALA A 108 -2.04 -29.17 -1.79
CA ALA A 108 -2.54 -29.08 -3.15
C ALA A 108 -4.05 -28.78 -3.20
N ALA A 109 -4.84 -29.38 -2.31
CA ALA A 109 -6.27 -29.11 -2.22
C ALA A 109 -6.56 -27.65 -1.81
N LEU A 110 -5.85 -27.13 -0.80
CA LEU A 110 -5.95 -25.72 -0.39
C LEU A 110 -5.48 -24.76 -1.49
N ASP A 111 -4.39 -25.07 -2.21
CA ASP A 111 -3.93 -24.28 -3.35
C ASP A 111 -4.96 -24.28 -4.50
N GLY A 112 -5.64 -25.40 -4.72
CA GLY A 112 -6.77 -25.49 -5.66
C GLY A 112 -7.89 -24.51 -5.33
N ALA A 113 -8.28 -24.42 -4.05
CA ALA A 113 -9.29 -23.46 -3.60
C ALA A 113 -8.85 -22.00 -3.81
N LEU A 114 -7.57 -21.68 -3.59
CA LEU A 114 -7.01 -20.35 -3.86
C LEU A 114 -6.92 -20.05 -5.37
N THR A 115 -6.63 -21.06 -6.18
CA THR A 115 -6.58 -20.94 -7.64
C THR A 115 -7.96 -20.56 -8.21
N LEU A 116 -9.04 -21.19 -7.71
CA LEU A 116 -10.40 -20.81 -8.09
C LEU A 116 -10.75 -19.35 -7.72
N ARG A 117 -10.29 -18.88 -6.56
CA ARG A 117 -10.43 -17.47 -6.15
C ARG A 117 -9.66 -16.54 -7.09
N TRP A 118 -8.42 -16.90 -7.44
CA TRP A 118 -7.59 -16.17 -8.39
C TRP A 118 -8.24 -16.07 -9.77
N ASP A 119 -8.71 -17.18 -10.33
CA ASP A 119 -9.33 -17.22 -11.66
C ASP A 119 -10.61 -16.38 -11.73
N THR A 120 -11.38 -16.34 -10.64
CA THR A 120 -12.55 -15.48 -10.52
C THR A 120 -12.16 -14.00 -10.50
N ALA A 121 -11.21 -13.63 -9.64
CA ALA A 121 -10.72 -12.26 -9.56
C ALA A 121 -10.08 -11.77 -10.87
N LEU A 122 -9.34 -12.63 -11.57
CA LEU A 122 -8.70 -12.29 -12.84
C LEU A 122 -9.72 -12.09 -13.96
N ARG A 123 -10.79 -12.89 -14.00
CA ARG A 123 -11.91 -12.69 -14.94
C ARG A 123 -12.60 -11.34 -14.71
N GLU A 124 -12.92 -11.00 -13.46
CA GLU A 124 -13.52 -9.71 -13.12
C GLU A 124 -12.61 -8.53 -13.45
N LEU A 125 -11.32 -8.64 -13.11
CA LEU A 125 -10.31 -7.64 -13.43
C LEU A 125 -10.19 -7.44 -14.94
N THR A 126 -10.12 -8.52 -15.72
CA THR A 126 -10.00 -8.45 -17.18
C THR A 126 -11.23 -7.82 -17.82
N ALA A 127 -12.44 -8.17 -17.35
CA ALA A 127 -13.68 -7.53 -17.79
C ALA A 127 -13.69 -6.03 -17.47
N ALA A 128 -13.25 -5.64 -16.27
CA ALA A 128 -13.15 -4.25 -15.86
C ALA A 128 -12.16 -3.46 -16.71
N LEU A 129 -10.99 -4.03 -17.02
CA LEU A 129 -9.97 -3.38 -17.87
C LEU A 129 -10.46 -3.14 -19.30
N ARG A 130 -11.36 -3.98 -19.81
CA ARG A 130 -11.98 -3.83 -21.14
C ARG A 130 -13.18 -2.87 -21.18
N SER A 131 -13.68 -2.45 -20.02
CA SER A 131 -14.87 -1.61 -19.90
C SER A 131 -14.65 -0.16 -20.37
N ASP A 132 -15.74 0.50 -20.77
CA ASP A 132 -15.72 1.95 -21.07
C ASP A 132 -15.25 2.77 -19.86
N ARG A 133 -15.53 2.30 -18.63
CA ARG A 133 -15.12 2.97 -17.41
C ARG A 133 -13.60 3.01 -17.28
N CYS A 134 -12.92 1.90 -17.56
CA CYS A 134 -11.45 1.87 -17.54
C CYS A 134 -10.86 2.73 -18.66
N ARG A 135 -11.45 2.71 -19.86
CA ARG A 135 -11.05 3.60 -20.97
C ARG A 135 -11.12 5.07 -20.58
N ARG A 136 -12.26 5.54 -20.02
CA ARG A 136 -12.40 6.92 -19.53
C ARG A 136 -11.37 7.29 -18.45
N LEU A 137 -11.03 6.35 -17.56
CA LEU A 137 -9.97 6.59 -16.58
C LEU A 137 -8.60 6.74 -17.24
N LEU A 138 -8.28 5.88 -18.21
CA LEU A 138 -7.02 5.98 -18.95
C LEU A 138 -6.92 7.27 -19.76
N ASP A 139 -8.01 7.69 -20.43
CA ASP A 139 -8.07 8.96 -21.16
C ASP A 139 -7.80 10.14 -20.24
N LEU A 140 -8.39 10.12 -19.04
CA LEU A 140 -8.20 11.18 -18.06
C LEU A 140 -6.78 11.18 -17.47
N VAL A 141 -6.20 10.01 -17.23
CA VAL A 141 -4.79 9.86 -16.83
C VAL A 141 -3.86 10.38 -17.94
N ALA A 142 -4.17 10.08 -19.20
CA ALA A 142 -3.39 10.50 -20.36
C ALA A 142 -3.54 11.99 -20.70
N SER A 143 -4.66 12.61 -20.35
CA SER A 143 -4.92 14.03 -20.60
C SER A 143 -3.91 14.97 -19.93
N GLY A 144 -3.23 14.51 -18.87
CA GLY A 144 -2.35 15.35 -18.06
C GLY A 144 -3.08 16.46 -17.30
N GLU A 145 -4.42 16.44 -17.29
CA GLU A 145 -5.20 17.44 -16.56
C GLU A 145 -4.85 17.37 -15.07
N LEU A 146 -4.44 18.50 -14.50
CA LEU A 146 -4.18 18.61 -13.08
C LEU A 146 -4.56 20.01 -12.58
N PRO A 147 -5.83 20.22 -12.21
CA PRO A 147 -6.30 21.51 -11.72
C PRO A 147 -5.63 21.83 -10.39
N LEU A 148 -4.71 22.80 -10.41
CA LEU A 148 -4.00 23.24 -9.21
C LEU A 148 -4.71 24.41 -8.53
N ARG A 149 -4.61 24.44 -7.20
CA ARG A 149 -5.11 25.54 -6.37
C ARG A 149 -4.06 26.63 -6.23
N GLY A 150 -4.48 27.84 -5.89
CA GLY A 150 -3.58 29.01 -5.75
C GLY A 150 -2.40 28.78 -4.81
N ARG A 151 -2.52 27.93 -3.78
CA ARG A 151 -1.41 27.57 -2.88
C ARG A 151 -0.25 26.88 -3.61
N ALA A 152 -0.51 26.20 -4.73
CA ALA A 152 0.53 25.55 -5.54
C ALA A 152 1.45 26.54 -6.25
N ALA A 153 1.02 27.80 -6.45
CA ALA A 153 1.87 28.83 -7.04
C ALA A 153 2.99 29.29 -6.09
N ARG A 154 2.90 29.01 -4.78
CA ARG A 154 3.89 29.40 -3.78
C ARG A 154 5.19 28.57 -3.91
N PRO A 155 6.33 29.07 -3.42
CA PRO A 155 7.59 28.31 -3.40
C PRO A 155 7.43 26.96 -2.68
N ALA A 156 7.98 25.90 -3.26
CA ALA A 156 7.86 24.53 -2.72
C ALA A 156 8.39 24.43 -1.29
N ALA A 157 9.54 25.06 -1.00
CA ALA A 157 10.14 25.13 0.33
C ALA A 157 9.19 25.68 1.42
N LYS A 158 8.25 26.56 1.07
CA LYS A 158 7.27 27.14 2.03
C LYS A 158 6.02 26.28 2.22
N VAL A 159 5.73 25.37 1.29
CA VAL A 159 4.47 24.62 1.24
C VAL A 159 4.64 23.16 1.61
N MET A 160 5.68 22.51 1.08
CA MET A 160 5.90 21.07 1.20
C MET A 160 6.07 20.58 2.65
N PRO A 161 6.84 21.25 3.53
CA PRO A 161 7.00 20.77 4.92
C PRO A 161 5.67 20.58 5.66
N ALA A 162 4.68 21.44 5.39
CA ALA A 162 3.36 21.37 6.03
C ALA A 162 2.50 20.17 5.56
N LEU A 163 2.83 19.54 4.42
CA LEU A 163 2.12 18.37 3.91
C LEU A 163 2.47 17.10 4.69
N ALA A 164 3.71 17.00 5.18
CA ALA A 164 4.23 15.81 5.85
C ALA A 164 3.99 15.81 7.37
N ARG A 165 3.95 17.00 8.01
CA ARG A 165 3.80 17.15 9.47
C ARG A 165 2.54 16.48 10.03
N ARG A 166 1.37 16.68 9.42
CA ARG A 166 0.10 16.15 9.95
C ARG A 166 -0.02 14.62 9.81
N PRO A 167 0.31 14.00 8.67
CA PRO A 167 0.38 12.54 8.56
C PRO A 167 1.32 11.90 9.57
N TRP A 168 2.51 12.48 9.77
CA TRP A 168 3.48 12.02 10.77
C TRP A 168 2.93 12.08 12.20
N ALA A 169 2.44 13.24 12.63
CA ALA A 169 1.89 13.41 13.99
C ALA A 169 0.75 12.41 14.28
N LYS A 170 -0.14 12.17 13.30
CA LYS A 170 -1.21 11.17 13.45
C LYS A 170 -0.69 9.74 13.59
N LEU A 171 0.37 9.40 12.87
CA LEU A 171 1.01 8.10 13.01
C LEU A 171 1.69 7.99 14.38
N ALA A 172 2.47 9.00 14.78
CA ALA A 172 3.22 8.98 16.03
C ALA A 172 2.32 8.73 17.24
N VAL A 173 1.19 9.44 17.34
CA VAL A 173 0.20 9.20 18.39
C VAL A 173 -0.34 7.77 18.32
N ALA A 174 -0.87 7.36 17.16
CA ALA A 174 -1.49 6.03 17.04
C ALA A 174 -0.50 4.87 17.24
N ALA A 175 0.77 5.04 16.91
CA ALA A 175 1.80 4.03 17.07
C ALA A 175 2.29 3.93 18.52
N ARG A 176 2.39 5.07 19.25
CA ARG A 176 2.74 5.08 20.69
C ARG A 176 1.65 4.43 21.55
N ASP A 177 0.39 4.60 21.16
CA ASP A 177 -0.73 4.06 21.91
C ASP A 177 -0.98 2.57 21.64
N LEU A 178 -0.45 2.03 20.53
CA LEU A 178 -0.70 0.67 20.08
C LEU A 178 -0.07 -0.38 21.01
N ARG A 179 -0.90 -1.32 21.49
CA ARG A 179 -0.51 -2.43 22.36
C ARG A 179 -0.57 -3.77 21.62
N ALA A 180 0.21 -4.75 22.11
CA ALA A 180 0.35 -6.05 21.46
C ALA A 180 -0.98 -6.85 21.41
N ASP A 181 -1.81 -6.66 22.42
CA ASP A 181 -3.12 -7.27 22.62
C ASP A 181 -4.27 -6.48 21.99
N ASP A 182 -4.00 -5.29 21.41
CA ASP A 182 -5.04 -4.51 20.74
C ASP A 182 -5.72 -5.29 19.59
N PRO A 183 -7.01 -5.02 19.34
CA PRO A 183 -7.73 -5.61 18.21
C PRO A 183 -7.05 -5.35 16.86
N ASP A 184 -7.25 -6.26 15.91
CA ASP A 184 -6.68 -6.18 14.55
C ASP A 184 -7.01 -4.86 13.84
N ALA A 185 -8.16 -4.26 14.15
CA ALA A 185 -8.57 -2.96 13.63
C ALA A 185 -7.61 -1.82 14.01
N CYS A 186 -7.03 -1.86 15.22
CA CYS A 186 -6.04 -0.88 15.68
C CYS A 186 -4.73 -1.03 14.90
N TRP A 187 -4.25 -2.26 14.72
CA TRP A 187 -3.09 -2.59 13.90
C TRP A 187 -3.27 -2.15 12.45
N HIS A 188 -4.43 -2.44 11.86
CA HIS A 188 -4.79 -2.02 10.52
C HIS A 188 -4.80 -0.50 10.37
N ARG A 189 -5.32 0.22 11.37
CA ARG A 189 -5.31 1.68 11.41
C ARG A 189 -3.88 2.24 11.42
N VAL A 190 -2.99 1.68 12.24
CA VAL A 190 -1.58 2.09 12.26
C VAL A 190 -0.90 1.78 10.92
N ARG A 191 -1.13 0.61 10.31
CA ARG A 191 -0.65 0.29 8.94
C ARG A 191 -1.10 1.31 7.91
N ILE A 192 -2.36 1.76 7.95
CA ILE A 192 -2.88 2.82 7.08
C ILE A 192 -2.16 4.15 7.32
N LEU A 193 -1.94 4.52 8.59
CA LEU A 193 -1.26 5.77 8.95
C LEU A 193 0.22 5.74 8.54
N THR A 194 0.91 4.61 8.69
CA THR A 194 2.29 4.41 8.22
C THR A 194 2.40 4.63 6.73
N LYS A 195 1.53 3.99 5.93
CA LYS A 195 1.46 4.21 4.47
C LYS A 195 1.29 5.71 4.15
N ARG A 196 0.35 6.37 4.82
CA ARG A 196 0.06 7.81 4.60
C ARG A 196 1.24 8.70 4.97
N ALA A 197 1.90 8.45 6.09
CA ALA A 197 3.07 9.20 6.52
C ALA A 197 4.23 8.98 5.56
N ARG A 198 4.51 7.73 5.17
CA ARG A 198 5.57 7.38 4.21
C ARG A 198 5.40 8.13 2.89
N TYR A 199 4.22 8.05 2.28
CA TYR A 199 3.96 8.70 1.01
C TYR A 199 3.99 10.24 1.11
N ALA A 200 3.60 10.81 2.25
CA ALA A 200 3.74 12.24 2.47
C ALA A 200 5.22 12.65 2.61
N MET A 201 6.05 11.82 3.25
CA MET A 201 7.50 12.03 3.34
C MET A 201 8.18 11.87 1.97
N ASP A 202 7.83 10.84 1.20
CA ASP A 202 8.31 10.64 -0.18
C ASP A 202 8.00 11.86 -1.06
N ALA A 203 6.76 12.39 -0.96
CA ALA A 203 6.31 13.54 -1.72
C ALA A 203 7.11 14.82 -1.46
N VAL A 204 7.69 14.96 -0.26
CA VAL A 204 8.44 16.17 0.13
C VAL A 204 9.94 15.93 0.18
N ALA A 205 10.42 14.72 -0.12
CA ALA A 205 11.82 14.30 0.02
C ALA A 205 12.81 15.10 -0.84
N GLY A 206 12.35 15.76 -1.90
CA GLY A 206 13.18 16.68 -2.69
C GLY A 206 13.38 18.06 -2.05
N GLU A 207 12.49 18.46 -1.14
CA GLU A 207 12.43 19.80 -0.55
C GLU A 207 12.71 19.79 0.97
N VAL A 208 12.61 18.62 1.61
CA VAL A 208 12.79 18.42 3.05
C VAL A 208 13.93 17.43 3.28
N PRO A 209 15.10 17.87 3.76
CA PRO A 209 16.30 17.03 3.85
C PRO A 209 16.11 15.72 4.63
N HIS A 210 15.40 15.74 5.77
CA HIS A 210 15.20 14.53 6.59
C HIS A 210 14.10 13.59 6.04
N ALA A 211 13.22 14.07 5.17
CA ALA A 211 12.04 13.32 4.74
C ALA A 211 12.39 12.04 3.97
N ARG A 212 13.48 12.05 3.17
CA ARG A 212 13.95 10.84 2.47
C ARG A 212 14.33 9.72 3.45
N ARG A 213 15.06 10.06 4.52
CA ARG A 213 15.49 9.10 5.55
C ARG A 213 14.30 8.57 6.33
N LEU A 214 13.39 9.46 6.75
CA LEU A 214 12.19 9.07 7.47
C LEU A 214 11.27 8.20 6.59
N ALA A 215 11.11 8.52 5.30
CA ALA A 215 10.37 7.67 4.37
C ALA A 215 10.95 6.25 4.27
N LYS A 216 12.28 6.11 4.25
CA LYS A 216 12.96 4.80 4.28
C LYS A 216 12.67 4.02 5.56
N ARG A 217 12.69 4.67 6.73
CA ARG A 217 12.30 4.03 8.00
C ARG A 217 10.82 3.64 8.04
N LEU A 218 9.96 4.51 7.53
CA LEU A 218 8.53 4.22 7.42
C LEU A 218 8.25 3.09 6.42
N ALA A 219 9.10 2.87 5.42
CA ALA A 219 9.04 1.68 4.57
C ALA A 219 9.31 0.41 5.38
N GLN A 220 10.37 0.38 6.20
CA GLN A 220 10.68 -0.75 7.07
C GLN A 220 9.53 -1.04 8.06
N LEU A 221 8.97 0.00 8.68
CA LEU A 221 7.80 -0.13 9.54
C LEU A 221 6.58 -0.64 8.77
N GLN A 222 6.39 -0.18 7.53
CA GLN A 222 5.30 -0.65 6.67
C GLN A 222 5.44 -2.14 6.33
N ASP A 223 6.65 -2.62 6.09
CA ASP A 223 6.92 -4.03 5.77
C ASP A 223 6.66 -4.92 6.99
N HIS A 224 7.08 -4.48 8.18
CA HIS A 224 6.79 -5.16 9.44
C HIS A 224 5.27 -5.25 9.74
N LEU A 225 4.55 -4.13 9.62
CA LEU A 225 3.08 -4.10 9.73
C LEU A 225 2.40 -4.86 8.58
N GLY A 226 3.09 -4.99 7.45
CA GLY A 226 2.72 -5.83 6.32
C GLY A 226 2.59 -7.28 6.76
N GLU A 227 3.69 -7.84 7.26
CA GLU A 227 3.78 -9.23 7.73
C GLU A 227 2.71 -9.56 8.79
N GLN A 228 2.49 -8.67 9.77
CA GLN A 228 1.47 -8.89 10.81
C GLN A 228 0.06 -9.04 10.22
N GLN A 229 -0.33 -8.13 9.33
CA GLN A 229 -1.66 -8.14 8.73
C GLN A 229 -1.81 -9.28 7.72
N ASP A 230 -0.74 -9.60 6.99
CA ASP A 230 -0.77 -10.70 6.03
C ASP A 230 -0.94 -12.04 6.77
N ALA A 231 -0.38 -12.19 7.99
CA ALA A 231 -0.63 -13.34 8.88
C ALA A 231 -2.09 -13.44 9.32
N VAL A 232 -2.69 -12.32 9.73
CA VAL A 232 -4.11 -12.26 10.11
C VAL A 232 -5.03 -12.63 8.94
N VAL A 233 -4.75 -12.08 7.75
CA VAL A 233 -5.54 -12.37 6.54
C VAL A 233 -5.41 -13.83 6.15
N ALA A 234 -4.21 -14.40 6.25
CA ALA A 234 -3.97 -15.82 5.98
C ALA A 234 -4.74 -16.71 6.95
N ALA A 235 -4.64 -16.48 8.26
CA ALA A 235 -5.39 -17.23 9.27
C ALA A 235 -6.90 -17.24 8.99
N ARG A 236 -7.48 -16.07 8.68
CA ARG A 236 -8.89 -15.97 8.30
C ARG A 236 -9.21 -16.72 7.02
N THR A 237 -8.32 -16.65 6.02
CA THR A 237 -8.51 -17.36 4.75
C THR A 237 -8.53 -18.87 4.95
N TRP A 238 -7.59 -19.40 5.74
CA TRP A 238 -7.52 -20.83 6.07
C TRP A 238 -8.76 -21.31 6.81
N GLU A 239 -9.34 -20.46 7.67
CA GLU A 239 -10.61 -20.72 8.34
C GLU A 239 -11.78 -20.75 7.33
N GLU A 240 -11.83 -19.83 6.37
CA GLU A 240 -12.86 -19.80 5.32
C GLU A 240 -12.82 -21.01 4.36
N ILE A 241 -11.66 -21.66 4.21
CA ILE A 241 -11.48 -22.83 3.32
C ILE A 241 -11.17 -24.11 4.11
N SER A 242 -11.41 -24.13 5.42
CA SER A 242 -10.99 -25.23 6.29
C SER A 242 -11.61 -26.56 5.90
N ASP A 243 -12.83 -26.56 5.36
CA ASP A 243 -13.55 -27.77 4.96
C ASP A 243 -12.80 -28.60 3.90
N VAL A 244 -11.90 -27.97 3.14
CA VAL A 244 -11.06 -28.64 2.14
C VAL A 244 -10.04 -29.57 2.80
N ALA A 245 -9.46 -29.17 3.93
CA ALA A 245 -8.45 -29.93 4.66
C ALA A 245 -8.41 -29.51 6.15
N PRO A 246 -9.38 -29.94 6.99
CA PRO A 246 -9.62 -29.32 8.31
C PRO A 246 -8.41 -29.36 9.26
N VAL A 247 -7.71 -30.50 9.31
CA VAL A 247 -6.54 -30.67 10.21
C VAL A 247 -5.38 -29.79 9.75
N THR A 248 -5.07 -29.79 8.45
CA THR A 248 -3.99 -28.99 7.86
C THR A 248 -4.29 -27.50 7.96
N ALA A 249 -5.51 -27.07 7.65
CA ALA A 249 -5.97 -25.69 7.83
C ALA A 249 -5.85 -25.24 9.29
N GLY A 250 -6.26 -26.07 10.25
CA GLY A 250 -6.11 -25.78 11.69
C GLY A 250 -4.66 -25.52 12.11
N ARG A 251 -3.71 -26.32 11.61
CA ARG A 251 -2.27 -26.12 11.87
C ARG A 251 -1.74 -24.83 11.24
N LEU A 252 -2.17 -24.51 10.01
CA LEU A 252 -1.80 -23.25 9.35
C LEU A 252 -2.34 -22.05 10.12
N ILE A 253 -3.60 -22.08 10.57
CA ILE A 253 -4.22 -21.01 11.37
C ILE A 253 -3.40 -20.74 12.64
N GLU A 254 -3.03 -21.78 13.38
CA GLU A 254 -2.21 -21.62 14.60
C GLU A 254 -0.84 -21.01 14.31
N ARG A 255 -0.17 -21.47 13.24
CA ARG A 255 1.13 -20.92 12.80
C ARG A 255 1.01 -19.43 12.45
N GLU A 256 -0.04 -19.05 11.73
CA GLU A 256 -0.28 -17.66 11.32
C GLU A 256 -0.63 -16.76 12.51
N ARG A 257 -1.49 -17.21 13.43
CA ARG A 257 -1.79 -16.48 14.66
C ARG A 257 -0.53 -16.31 15.53
N ALA A 258 0.31 -17.33 15.62
CA ALA A 258 1.60 -17.25 16.30
C ALA A 258 2.56 -16.26 15.60
N ALA A 259 2.60 -16.22 14.27
CA ALA A 259 3.39 -15.26 13.51
C ALA A 259 2.90 -13.82 13.75
N ALA A 260 1.58 -13.59 13.73
CA ALA A 260 0.99 -12.30 14.07
C ALA A 260 1.40 -11.85 15.48
N ARG A 261 1.26 -12.71 16.50
CA ARG A 261 1.68 -12.41 17.89
C ARG A 261 3.16 -12.05 17.98
N ARG A 262 4.05 -12.81 17.34
CA ARG A 262 5.49 -12.52 17.30
C ARG A 262 5.79 -11.18 16.62
N SER A 263 5.09 -10.86 15.54
CA SER A 263 5.24 -9.56 14.86
C SER A 263 4.84 -8.42 15.80
N ARG A 264 3.66 -8.53 16.45
CA ARG A 264 3.19 -7.52 17.42
C ARG A 264 4.14 -7.30 18.59
N ALA A 265 4.72 -8.36 19.13
CA ALA A 265 5.70 -8.26 20.22
C ALA A 265 6.98 -7.49 19.82
N ARG A 266 7.37 -7.52 18.53
CA ARG A 266 8.54 -6.82 18.00
C ARG A 266 8.26 -5.36 17.62
N PHE A 267 6.99 -4.99 17.46
CA PHE A 267 6.58 -3.67 17.01
C PHE A 267 7.19 -2.50 17.80
N PRO A 268 7.26 -2.51 19.15
CA PRO A 268 7.83 -1.38 19.89
C PRO A 268 9.27 -1.05 19.50
N ALA A 269 10.11 -2.05 19.28
CA ALA A 269 11.50 -1.86 18.85
C ALA A 269 11.58 -1.30 17.41
N VAL A 270 10.74 -1.80 16.51
CA VAL A 270 10.66 -1.31 15.12
C VAL A 270 10.14 0.13 15.07
N TRP A 271 9.16 0.46 15.90
CA TRP A 271 8.63 1.83 16.04
C TRP A 271 9.68 2.79 16.58
N LEU A 272 10.38 2.43 17.66
CA LEU A 272 11.43 3.28 18.26
C LEU A 272 12.52 3.65 17.25
N ALA A 273 12.94 2.70 16.41
CA ALA A 273 13.90 2.95 15.34
C ALA A 273 13.40 3.94 14.27
N ALA A 274 12.09 3.98 14.02
CA ALA A 274 11.47 4.95 13.12
C ALA A 274 11.30 6.33 13.78
N GLU A 275 10.99 6.36 15.07
CA GLU A 275 10.81 7.59 15.85
C GLU A 275 12.11 8.35 16.07
N HIS A 276 13.22 7.67 16.44
CA HIS A 276 14.53 8.33 16.61
C HIS A 276 15.02 9.01 15.32
N ALA A 277 14.69 8.46 14.16
CA ALA A 277 15.08 9.06 12.87
C ALA A 277 14.46 10.44 12.62
N ASP A 278 13.37 10.80 13.31
CA ASP A 278 12.74 12.13 13.27
C ASP A 278 13.46 13.12 14.20
N VAL A 279 13.78 12.69 15.42
CA VAL A 279 14.35 13.53 16.50
C VAL A 279 15.77 13.99 16.18
N ASP A 280 16.62 13.09 15.67
CA ASP A 280 18.04 13.37 15.41
C ASP A 280 18.27 14.45 14.33
N HIS A 281 17.22 14.90 13.62
CA HIS A 281 17.36 15.72 12.42
C HIS A 281 16.38 16.91 12.35
N GLY A 282 15.95 17.41 13.51
CA GLY A 282 15.19 18.66 13.63
C GLY A 282 13.68 18.51 13.54
N GLY A 283 13.15 17.29 13.60
CA GLY A 283 11.74 17.05 13.92
C GLY A 283 11.49 17.41 15.39
N LYS A 284 10.66 18.41 15.67
CA LYS A 284 10.15 18.56 17.04
C LYS A 284 9.29 17.32 17.33
N ALA A 285 9.67 16.56 18.35
CA ALA A 285 8.83 15.49 18.88
C ALA A 285 7.40 16.03 19.07
N PRO A 286 6.35 15.33 18.60
CA PRO A 286 4.99 15.74 18.89
C PRO A 286 4.81 15.75 20.41
N THR A 287 4.64 16.96 20.95
CA THR A 287 4.36 17.24 22.35
C THR A 287 3.09 16.48 22.76
N PRO A 288 3.05 15.87 23.96
CA PRO A 288 1.91 15.07 24.42
C PRO A 288 0.57 15.79 24.31
#